data_AF-A0A9D2A308-F1
#
_entry.id   AF-A0A9D2A308-F1
#
_cell.length_a   1.000
_cell.length_b   1.000
_cell.length_c   1.000
_cell.angle_alpha   90.00
_cell.angle_beta   90.00
_cell.angle_gamma   90.00
#
_symmetry.space_group_name_H-M   'P 1'
#
loop_
_entity.id
_entity.type
_entity.pdbx_description
1 polymer ?
#
loop_
_entity_poly.entity_id
_entity_poly.type
_entity_poly.pdbx_seq_one_letter_code
_entity_poly.pdbx_strand_id
1 'polypeptide(L)'
;EKVFAILRGSCYNGKNVRFSGVLRAVRLLGKQAGLLIGAAVFACAVLFFQSRVLRIEVVGSGAYYRSEVLGALARNGTEMFSPPPGDRAAVTAEILSLPRVSFCSLSHEGGVLTVRVEVSDDALPLAGGNLLIPADGVVESLTVLSGTARVSVGDRVQAGAVAVENVTAIGEETLPVTVIAGVRVRYTVDAEYAGSEAYALAQAYLDHGEIEGLLTEKTGTGWRVTGEALACAALNLG
;
A
#
# COMPACT_ATOMS: atom_id res chain seq x y z
N GLU A 1 31.72 -66.74 -22.84
CA GLU A 1 31.95 -66.70 -24.30
C GLU A 1 33.39 -67.14 -24.55
N LYS A 2 33.62 -68.18 -25.37
CA LYS A 2 34.97 -68.73 -25.62
C LYS A 2 35.55 -68.06 -26.86
N VAL A 3 36.53 -67.17 -26.66
CA VAL A 3 37.36 -66.61 -27.73
C VAL A 3 38.55 -67.55 -27.93
N PHE A 4 38.66 -68.13 -29.13
CA PHE A 4 39.84 -68.88 -29.55
C PHE A 4 40.92 -67.88 -29.98
N ALA A 5 42.03 -67.83 -29.25
CA ALA A 5 43.25 -67.16 -29.68
C ALA A 5 44.28 -68.20 -30.10
N ILE A 6 44.72 -68.06 -31.35
CA ILE A 6 45.86 -68.73 -31.97
C ILE A 6 47.12 -68.22 -31.27
N LEU A 7 47.74 -68.99 -30.38
CA LEU A 7 49.17 -68.94 -30.01
C LEU A 7 49.44 -70.04 -28.95
N ARG A 8 50.17 -71.09 -29.35
CA ARG A 8 50.64 -72.16 -28.46
C ARG A 8 51.76 -71.59 -27.57
N GLY A 9 51.56 -71.55 -26.25
CA GLY A 9 52.66 -71.46 -25.29
C GLY A 9 52.62 -70.38 -24.21
N SER A 10 51.52 -69.64 -24.02
CA SER A 10 51.44 -68.67 -22.92
C SER A 10 50.37 -69.06 -21.90
N CYS A 11 50.80 -69.65 -20.78
CA CYS A 11 49.95 -69.90 -19.63
C CYS A 11 49.72 -68.59 -18.87
N TYR A 12 48.68 -67.84 -19.25
CA TYR A 12 48.18 -66.75 -18.41
C TYR A 12 47.16 -67.32 -17.43
N ASN A 13 47.50 -67.31 -16.14
CA ASN A 13 46.54 -67.58 -15.08
C ASN A 13 45.62 -66.35 -14.96
N GLY A 14 44.53 -66.37 -15.73
CA GLY A 14 43.50 -65.34 -15.72
C GLY A 14 42.77 -65.34 -14.38
N LYS A 15 43.29 -64.59 -13.40
CA LYS A 15 42.58 -64.36 -12.15
C LYS A 15 41.50 -63.31 -12.43
N ASN A 16 40.24 -63.76 -12.55
CA ASN A 16 39.09 -62.87 -12.66
C ASN A 16 39.01 -61.98 -11.41
N VAL A 17 39.56 -60.77 -11.50
CA VAL A 17 39.43 -59.77 -10.45
C VAL A 17 38.01 -59.24 -10.52
N ARG A 18 37.09 -59.87 -9.78
CA ARG A 18 35.76 -59.29 -9.55
C ARG A 18 35.97 -57.90 -8.97
N PHE A 19 35.40 -56.89 -9.62
CA PHE A 19 35.36 -55.50 -9.16
C PHE A 19 34.73 -55.46 -7.76
N SER A 20 35.55 -55.57 -6.71
CA SER A 20 35.12 -55.50 -5.31
C SER A 20 35.02 -54.05 -4.81
N GLY A 21 34.83 -53.08 -5.72
CA GLY A 21 34.79 -51.66 -5.41
C GLY A 21 33.75 -51.33 -4.34
N VAL A 22 32.55 -51.92 -4.45
CA VAL A 22 31.45 -51.69 -3.51
C VAL A 22 31.76 -52.29 -2.13
N LEU A 23 32.33 -53.50 -2.05
CA LEU A 23 32.71 -54.12 -0.77
C LEU A 23 33.87 -53.40 -0.07
N ARG A 24 34.81 -52.81 -0.83
CA ARG A 24 35.86 -51.95 -0.28
C ARG A 24 35.29 -50.64 0.24
N ALA A 25 34.35 -50.02 -0.48
CA ALA A 25 33.65 -48.82 -0.02
C ALA A 25 32.89 -49.08 1.29
N VAL A 26 32.15 -50.19 1.41
CA VAL A 26 31.44 -50.57 2.64
C VAL A 26 32.40 -50.85 3.81
N ARG A 27 33.56 -51.48 3.57
CA ARG A 27 34.59 -51.67 4.61
C ARG A 27 35.29 -50.37 5.03
N LEU A 28 35.45 -49.41 4.12
CA LEU A 28 35.97 -48.07 4.42
C LEU A 28 34.96 -47.25 5.22
N LEU A 29 33.67 -47.31 4.86
CA LEU A 29 32.55 -46.73 5.61
C LEU A 29 32.45 -47.29 7.04
N GLY A 30 32.68 -48.60 7.22
CA GLY A 30 32.74 -49.23 8.55
C GLY A 30 33.91 -48.77 9.42
N LYS A 31 35.06 -48.41 8.82
CA LYS A 31 36.19 -47.80 9.54
C LYS A 31 35.97 -46.31 9.85
N GLN A 32 35.07 -45.67 9.13
CA GLN A 32 34.68 -44.27 9.29
C GLN A 32 33.30 -44.13 9.93
N ALA A 33 32.88 -45.10 10.77
CA ALA A 33 31.61 -45.03 11.49
C ALA A 33 31.46 -43.70 12.26
N GLY A 34 32.54 -43.16 12.82
CA GLY A 34 32.54 -41.84 13.46
C GLY A 34 32.21 -40.69 12.50
N LEU A 35 32.67 -40.75 11.25
CA LEU A 35 32.36 -39.74 10.23
C LEU A 35 30.89 -39.83 9.78
N LEU A 36 30.36 -41.04 9.62
CA LEU A 36 28.96 -41.25 9.25
C LEU A 36 28.00 -40.81 10.37
N ILE A 37 28.33 -41.13 11.62
CA ILE A 37 27.57 -40.66 12.77
C ILE A 37 27.65 -39.13 12.87
N GLY A 38 28.85 -38.55 12.71
CA GLY A 38 29.02 -37.09 12.69
C GLY A 38 28.21 -36.42 11.57
N ALA A 39 28.20 -36.99 10.37
CA ALA A 39 27.41 -36.50 9.24
C ALA A 39 25.90 -36.62 9.51
N ALA A 40 25.45 -37.74 10.10
CA ALA A 40 24.06 -37.93 10.47
C ALA A 40 23.61 -36.93 11.55
N VAL A 41 24.42 -36.73 12.60
CA VAL A 41 24.14 -35.75 13.66
C VAL A 41 24.12 -34.33 13.09
N PHE A 42 25.07 -33.99 12.21
CA PHE A 42 25.10 -32.68 11.54
C PHE A 42 23.84 -32.46 10.68
N ALA A 43 23.45 -33.45 9.87
CA ALA A 43 22.23 -33.36 9.07
C ALA A 43 20.98 -33.19 9.94
N CYS A 44 20.86 -33.97 11.03
CA CYS A 44 19.77 -33.81 11.99
C CYS A 44 19.76 -32.42 12.64
N ALA A 45 20.93 -31.88 13.00
CA ALA A 45 21.06 -30.54 13.55
C ALA A 45 20.61 -29.47 12.54
N VAL A 46 21.05 -29.56 11.28
CA VAL A 46 20.65 -28.62 10.22
C VAL A 46 19.14 -28.66 10.00
N LEU A 47 18.54 -29.85 9.88
CA LEU A 47 17.09 -29.99 9.71
C LEU A 47 16.32 -29.44 10.92
N PHE A 48 16.83 -29.69 12.13
CA PHE A 48 16.24 -29.15 13.36
C PHE A 48 16.27 -27.62 13.36
N PHE A 49 17.43 -27.00 13.11
CA PHE A 49 17.57 -25.54 13.08
C PHE A 49 16.77 -24.88 11.95
N GLN A 50 16.69 -25.52 10.78
CA GLN A 50 15.90 -25.02 9.64
C GLN A 50 14.39 -25.07 9.92
N SER A 51 13.93 -26.02 10.73
CA SER A 51 12.51 -26.14 11.12
C SER A 51 12.04 -25.11 12.16
N ARG A 52 12.97 -24.39 12.80
CA ARG A 52 12.70 -23.47 13.90
C ARG A 52 12.89 -22.02 13.49
N VAL A 53 12.25 -21.11 14.20
CA VAL A 53 12.44 -19.67 14.05
C VAL A 53 13.62 -19.25 14.93
N LEU A 54 14.79 -19.03 14.33
CA LEU A 54 16.00 -18.58 15.01
C LEU A 54 16.05 -17.06 15.14
N ARG A 55 15.47 -16.36 14.16
CA ARG A 55 15.46 -14.90 14.11
C ARG A 55 14.15 -14.41 13.51
N ILE A 56 13.61 -13.34 14.07
CA ILE A 56 12.42 -12.65 13.56
C ILE A 56 12.86 -11.28 13.07
N GLU A 57 12.58 -11.00 11.79
CA GLU A 57 12.86 -9.72 11.16
C GLU A 57 11.55 -9.07 10.72
N VAL A 58 11.31 -7.85 11.18
CA VAL A 58 10.17 -7.03 10.75
C VAL A 58 10.70 -6.00 9.75
N VAL A 59 10.19 -6.03 8.53
CA VAL A 59 10.65 -5.22 7.40
C VAL A 59 9.48 -4.49 6.74
N GLY A 60 9.76 -3.40 6.02
CA GLY A 60 8.74 -2.58 5.33
C GLY A 60 8.51 -1.22 5.99
N SER A 61 7.58 -0.45 5.43
CA SER A 61 7.22 0.89 5.94
C SER A 61 6.61 0.86 7.35
N GLY A 62 6.01 -0.26 7.74
CA GLY A 62 5.44 -0.50 9.07
C GLY A 62 6.40 -1.06 10.12
N ALA A 63 7.72 -1.02 9.89
CA ALA A 63 8.70 -1.61 10.81
C ALA A 63 8.66 -1.05 12.24
N TYR A 64 8.04 0.12 12.45
CA TYR A 64 7.84 0.70 13.78
C TYR A 64 6.86 -0.11 14.65
N TYR A 65 5.96 -0.93 14.06
CA TYR A 65 5.06 -1.84 14.79
C TYR A 65 5.75 -3.13 15.26
N ARG A 66 7.08 -3.14 15.36
CA ARG A 66 7.83 -4.36 15.70
C ARG A 66 7.37 -4.99 17.02
N SER A 67 7.08 -4.19 18.04
CA SER A 67 6.60 -4.67 19.34
C SER A 67 5.25 -5.39 19.22
N GLU A 68 4.33 -4.81 18.48
CA GLU A 68 2.97 -5.26 18.28
C GLU A 68 2.95 -6.54 17.45
N VAL A 69 3.74 -6.58 16.39
CA VAL A 69 3.94 -7.76 15.54
C VAL A 69 4.53 -8.93 16.34
N LEU A 70 5.54 -8.67 17.18
CA LEU A 70 6.10 -9.69 18.06
C LEU A 70 5.07 -10.17 19.10
N GLY A 71 4.24 -9.27 19.63
CA GLY A 71 3.14 -9.64 20.53
C GLY A 71 2.09 -10.52 19.86
N ALA A 72 1.71 -10.20 18.61
CA ALA A 72 0.79 -11.02 17.81
C ALA A 72 1.37 -12.41 17.52
N LEU A 73 2.66 -12.48 17.18
CA LEU A 73 3.37 -13.75 16.97
C LEU A 73 3.39 -14.60 18.26
N ALA A 74 3.72 -13.99 19.41
CA ALA A 74 3.77 -14.69 20.69
C ALA A 74 2.40 -15.25 21.11
N ARG A 75 1.31 -14.49 20.90
CA ARG A 75 -0.07 -14.96 21.14
C ARG A 75 -0.45 -16.17 20.29
N ASN A 76 0.10 -16.26 19.09
CA ASN A 76 -0.07 -17.39 18.18
C ASN A 76 1.00 -18.48 18.39
N GLY A 77 1.72 -18.46 19.51
CA GLY A 77 2.70 -19.49 19.89
C GLY A 77 4.00 -19.45 19.07
N THR A 78 4.27 -18.35 18.37
CA THR A 78 5.50 -18.15 17.60
C THR A 78 6.45 -17.21 18.34
N GLU A 79 7.55 -17.76 18.84
CA GLU A 79 8.61 -17.06 19.55
C GLU A 79 9.98 -17.50 19.03
N MET A 80 11.06 -16.93 19.57
CA MET A 80 12.39 -17.40 19.26
C MET A 80 12.54 -18.87 19.67
N PHE A 81 13.06 -19.71 18.78
CA PHE A 81 13.15 -21.18 18.85
C PHE A 81 11.83 -21.97 18.76
N SER A 82 10.70 -21.32 18.49
CA SER A 82 9.44 -22.01 18.20
C SER A 82 9.40 -22.52 16.76
N PRO A 83 8.49 -23.45 16.40
CA PRO A 83 8.15 -23.67 15.00
C PRO A 83 7.53 -22.40 14.40
N PRO A 84 7.56 -22.24 13.06
CA PRO A 84 6.85 -21.16 12.38
C PRO A 84 5.34 -21.25 12.62
N PRO A 85 4.59 -20.14 12.46
CA PRO A 85 3.16 -20.11 12.74
C PRO A 85 2.44 -21.11 11.84
N GLY A 86 1.69 -22.02 12.48
CA GLY A 86 0.86 -23.01 11.79
C GLY A 86 -0.30 -22.35 11.06
N ASP A 87 -0.96 -21.39 11.71
CA ASP A 87 -2.00 -20.56 11.12
C ASP A 87 -1.46 -19.17 10.75
N ARG A 88 -0.87 -19.09 9.56
CA ARG A 88 -0.36 -17.82 9.01
C ARG A 88 -1.48 -16.81 8.78
N ALA A 89 -2.68 -17.28 8.46
CA ALA A 89 -3.81 -16.41 8.12
C ALA A 89 -4.31 -15.66 9.36
N ALA A 90 -4.41 -16.35 10.51
CA ALA A 90 -4.79 -15.72 11.78
C ALA A 90 -3.79 -14.64 12.20
N VAL A 91 -2.49 -14.94 12.17
CA VAL A 91 -1.42 -13.98 12.49
C VAL A 91 -1.46 -12.77 11.56
N THR A 92 -1.59 -13.00 10.25
CA THR A 92 -1.68 -11.92 9.26
C THR A 92 -2.92 -11.06 9.48
N ALA A 93 -4.09 -11.65 9.76
CA ALA A 93 -5.32 -10.91 10.05
C ALA A 93 -5.19 -10.03 11.32
N GLU A 94 -4.53 -10.55 12.36
CA GLU A 94 -4.26 -9.80 13.57
C GLU A 94 -3.33 -8.61 13.31
N ILE A 95 -2.27 -8.79 12.53
CA ILE A 95 -1.35 -7.70 12.16
C ILE A 95 -2.05 -6.67 11.25
N LEU A 96 -2.91 -7.12 10.33
CA LEU A 96 -3.72 -6.24 9.48
C LEU A 96 -4.75 -5.43 10.28
N SER A 97 -5.13 -5.86 11.48
CA SER A 97 -6.03 -5.09 12.35
C SER A 97 -5.36 -3.87 13.00
N LEU A 98 -4.03 -3.76 12.91
CA LEU A 98 -3.30 -2.60 13.42
C LEU A 98 -3.59 -1.35 12.58
N PRO A 99 -3.60 -0.15 13.20
CA PRO A 99 -3.95 1.07 12.50
C PRO A 99 -2.96 1.37 11.37
N ARG A 100 -3.50 1.79 10.22
CA ARG A 100 -2.75 2.17 8.99
C ARG A 100 -2.01 1.02 8.30
N VAL A 101 -2.09 -0.22 8.78
CA VAL A 101 -1.48 -1.36 8.08
C VAL A 101 -2.35 -1.73 6.88
N SER A 102 -1.78 -1.68 5.68
CA SER A 102 -2.48 -2.00 4.42
C SER A 102 -2.13 -3.39 3.91
N PHE A 103 -0.93 -3.87 4.22
CA PHE A 103 -0.46 -5.16 3.74
C PHE A 103 0.48 -5.83 4.74
N CYS A 104 0.32 -7.14 4.91
CA CYS A 104 1.21 -7.95 5.73
C CYS A 104 1.51 -9.28 5.03
N SER A 105 2.77 -9.71 5.04
CA SER A 105 3.17 -11.04 4.59
C SER A 105 4.17 -11.69 5.54
N LEU A 106 4.10 -13.02 5.63
CA LEU A 106 4.94 -13.85 6.48
C LEU A 106 5.72 -14.83 5.59
N SER A 107 7.05 -14.77 5.63
CA SER A 107 7.93 -15.76 4.99
C SER A 107 8.86 -16.39 6.02
N HIS A 108 9.10 -17.70 5.91
CA HIS A 108 10.05 -18.42 6.74
C HIS A 108 11.06 -19.14 5.85
N GLU A 109 12.31 -18.70 5.92
CA GLU A 109 13.41 -19.21 5.10
C GLU A 109 14.67 -19.37 5.96
N GLY A 110 15.29 -20.56 5.92
CA GLY A 110 16.58 -20.81 6.58
C GLY A 110 16.59 -20.57 8.10
N GLY A 111 15.43 -20.64 8.77
CA GLY A 111 15.29 -20.33 10.19
C GLY A 111 15.06 -18.84 10.49
N VAL A 112 14.95 -17.98 9.48
CA VAL A 112 14.56 -16.57 9.65
C VAL A 112 13.09 -16.41 9.29
N LEU A 113 12.30 -15.86 10.21
CA LEU A 113 10.92 -15.46 9.97
C LEU A 113 10.91 -13.97 9.61
N THR A 114 10.65 -13.67 8.34
CA THR A 114 10.51 -12.31 7.84
C THR A 114 9.04 -11.93 7.81
N VAL A 115 8.68 -10.92 8.60
CA VAL A 115 7.35 -10.29 8.60
C VAL A 115 7.46 -8.99 7.84
N ARG A 116 6.87 -8.91 6.65
CA ARG A 116 6.75 -7.65 5.93
C ARG A 116 5.46 -6.97 6.34
N VAL A 117 5.56 -5.72 6.78
CA VAL A 117 4.42 -4.88 7.14
C VAL A 117 4.52 -3.59 6.35
N GLU A 118 3.52 -3.33 5.52
CA GLU A 118 3.38 -2.06 4.82
C GLU A 118 2.22 -1.27 5.39
N VAL A 119 2.46 0.03 5.54
CA VAL A 119 1.52 1.01 6.09
C VAL A 119 1.15 1.95 4.96
N SER A 120 -0.14 2.26 4.82
CA SER A 120 -0.60 3.32 3.93
C SER A 120 -1.21 4.46 4.73
N ASP A 121 -0.89 5.69 4.32
CA ASP A 121 -1.50 6.93 4.84
C ASP A 121 -2.86 7.23 4.21
N ASP A 122 -3.31 6.39 3.26
CA ASP A 122 -4.63 6.47 2.64
C ASP A 122 -5.79 6.26 3.64
N ALA A 123 -5.48 5.94 4.89
CA ALA A 123 -6.43 5.81 5.99
C ALA A 123 -6.63 7.12 6.80
N LEU A 124 -6.33 8.29 6.23
CA LEU A 124 -7.05 9.49 6.69
C LEU A 124 -8.53 9.26 6.34
N PRO A 125 -9.46 9.40 7.30
CA PRO A 125 -10.88 9.37 6.96
C PRO A 125 -11.14 10.56 6.05
N LEU A 126 -11.13 10.32 4.74
CA LEU A 126 -11.50 11.32 3.75
C LEU A 126 -12.88 11.85 4.14
N ALA A 127 -13.04 13.16 4.12
CA ALA A 127 -14.28 13.79 4.55
C ALA A 127 -15.42 13.20 3.72
N GLY A 128 -16.32 12.49 4.39
CA GLY A 128 -17.51 11.91 3.78
C GLY A 128 -18.55 13.01 3.57
N GLY A 129 -19.11 13.11 2.37
CA GLY A 129 -20.16 14.07 2.06
C GLY A 129 -20.20 14.46 0.59
N ASN A 130 -21.19 15.28 0.25
CA ASN A 130 -21.35 15.85 -1.07
C ASN A 130 -20.48 17.11 -1.22
N LEU A 131 -19.99 17.38 -2.42
CA LEU A 131 -19.40 18.67 -2.74
C LEU A 131 -20.54 19.67 -2.99
N LEU A 132 -20.57 20.75 -2.21
CA LEU A 132 -21.56 21.82 -2.37
C LEU A 132 -21.00 22.99 -3.18
N ILE A 133 -21.89 23.71 -3.85
CA ILE A 133 -21.58 24.93 -4.59
C ILE A 133 -21.25 26.07 -3.61
N PRO A 134 -20.11 26.77 -3.76
CA PRO A 134 -19.68 27.79 -2.81
C PRO A 134 -20.44 29.12 -2.91
N ALA A 135 -20.93 29.49 -4.10
CA ALA A 135 -21.60 30.76 -4.36
C ALA A 135 -22.60 30.64 -5.51
N ASP A 136 -23.58 31.54 -5.55
CA ASP A 136 -24.51 31.67 -6.68
C ASP A 136 -23.76 32.17 -7.92
N GLY A 137 -23.90 31.48 -9.05
CA GLY A 137 -23.16 31.88 -10.25
C GLY A 137 -23.22 30.86 -11.39
N VAL A 138 -22.22 30.91 -12.27
CA VAL A 138 -22.06 29.98 -13.40
C VAL A 138 -20.84 29.10 -13.16
N VAL A 139 -21.00 27.78 -13.34
CA VAL A 139 -19.88 26.83 -13.20
C VAL A 139 -18.86 27.09 -14.29
N GLU A 140 -17.66 27.51 -13.92
CA GLU A 140 -16.55 27.74 -14.84
C GLU A 140 -15.77 26.44 -15.10
N SER A 141 -15.50 25.67 -14.05
CA SER A 141 -14.77 24.41 -14.17
C SER A 141 -15.24 23.42 -13.12
N LEU A 142 -15.29 22.14 -13.50
CA LEU A 142 -15.63 21.03 -12.62
C LEU A 142 -14.65 19.87 -12.89
N THR A 143 -13.94 19.45 -11.85
CA THR A 143 -13.01 18.30 -11.88
C THR A 143 -13.55 17.24 -10.94
N VAL A 144 -13.86 16.05 -11.45
CA VAL A 144 -14.39 14.92 -10.66
C VAL A 144 -13.52 13.69 -10.88
N LEU A 145 -12.86 13.22 -9.83
CA LEU A 145 -12.10 11.97 -9.81
C LEU A 145 -12.92 10.82 -9.21
N SER A 146 -13.76 11.11 -8.20
CA SER A 146 -14.65 10.15 -7.55
C SER A 146 -15.96 10.82 -7.11
N GLY A 147 -17.09 10.12 -7.30
CA GLY A 147 -18.45 10.64 -7.09
C GLY A 147 -19.24 10.84 -8.38
N THR A 148 -20.50 11.26 -8.28
CA THR A 148 -21.37 11.53 -9.43
C THR A 148 -21.63 13.03 -9.56
N ALA A 149 -21.23 13.61 -10.69
CA ALA A 149 -21.50 15.01 -11.00
C ALA A 149 -23.02 15.26 -11.18
N ARG A 150 -23.54 16.32 -10.58
CA ARG A 150 -24.93 16.80 -10.75
C ARG A 150 -25.05 18.08 -11.55
N VAL A 151 -23.93 18.77 -11.75
CA VAL A 151 -23.84 20.02 -12.51
C VAL A 151 -22.81 19.86 -13.63
N SER A 152 -22.95 20.65 -14.69
CA SER A 152 -22.00 20.73 -15.80
C SER A 152 -21.39 22.13 -15.90
N VAL A 153 -20.25 22.21 -16.58
CA VAL A 153 -19.63 23.50 -16.89
C VAL A 153 -20.57 24.32 -17.77
N GLY A 154 -20.80 25.58 -17.39
CA GLY A 154 -21.76 26.49 -18.02
C GLY A 154 -23.13 26.56 -17.35
N ASP A 155 -23.44 25.66 -16.40
CA ASP A 155 -24.72 25.69 -15.69
C ASP A 155 -24.79 26.84 -14.68
N ARG A 156 -25.98 27.44 -14.55
CA ARG A 156 -26.30 28.36 -13.45
C ARG A 156 -26.64 27.57 -12.21
N VAL A 157 -25.93 27.86 -11.13
CA VAL A 157 -26.00 27.14 -9.85
C VAL A 157 -26.26 28.10 -8.70
N GLN A 158 -26.84 27.57 -7.63
CA GLN A 158 -27.07 28.29 -6.39
C GLN A 158 -26.12 27.82 -5.29
N ALA A 159 -25.72 28.72 -4.41
CA ALA A 159 -24.93 28.43 -3.23
C ALA A 159 -25.61 27.33 -2.39
N GLY A 160 -24.83 26.33 -1.98
CA GLY A 160 -25.32 25.18 -1.21
C GLY A 160 -25.99 24.09 -2.04
N ALA A 161 -26.18 24.25 -3.35
CA ALA A 161 -26.61 23.14 -4.22
C ALA A 161 -25.52 22.06 -4.29
N VAL A 162 -25.92 20.81 -4.57
CA VAL A 162 -24.97 19.69 -4.69
C VAL A 162 -24.32 19.72 -6.07
N ALA A 163 -23.00 19.91 -6.09
CA ALA A 163 -22.19 19.84 -7.31
C ALA A 163 -21.83 18.39 -7.65
N VAL A 164 -21.39 17.63 -6.64
CA VAL A 164 -20.99 16.21 -6.77
C VAL A 164 -21.54 15.42 -5.59
N GLU A 165 -22.28 14.36 -5.88
CA GLU A 165 -22.81 13.44 -4.88
C GLU A 165 -21.82 12.34 -4.53
N ASN A 166 -21.88 11.89 -3.27
CA ASN A 166 -21.10 10.81 -2.69
C ASN A 166 -21.56 9.40 -3.09
N VAL A 167 -22.07 9.25 -4.31
CA VAL A 167 -22.49 7.97 -4.87
C VAL A 167 -21.86 7.78 -6.24
N THR A 168 -21.64 6.53 -6.63
CA THR A 168 -21.27 6.15 -8.00
C THR A 168 -22.16 5.00 -8.46
N ALA A 169 -22.67 5.12 -9.69
CA ALA A 169 -23.42 4.05 -10.32
C ALA A 169 -22.45 3.00 -10.89
N ILE A 170 -22.53 1.76 -10.41
CA ILE A 170 -21.82 0.61 -10.97
C ILE A 170 -22.89 -0.37 -11.48
N GLY A 171 -23.12 -0.38 -12.78
CA GLY A 171 -24.23 -1.14 -13.37
C GLY A 171 -25.59 -0.56 -12.98
N GLU A 172 -26.42 -1.37 -12.33
CA GLU A 172 -27.74 -0.95 -11.83
C GLU A 172 -27.72 -0.53 -10.34
N GLU A 173 -26.61 -0.73 -9.63
CA GLU A 173 -26.50 -0.41 -8.21
C GLU A 173 -25.77 0.93 -7.98
N THR A 174 -26.23 1.68 -6.98
CA THR A 174 -25.57 2.90 -6.50
C THR A 174 -24.84 2.59 -5.20
N LEU A 175 -23.52 2.81 -5.22
CA LEU A 175 -22.67 2.57 -4.06
C LEU A 175 -22.20 3.90 -3.48
N PRO A 176 -22.17 4.06 -2.15
CA PRO A 176 -21.59 5.23 -1.52
C PRO A 176 -20.08 5.25 -1.75
N VAL A 177 -19.55 6.38 -2.19
CA VAL A 177 -18.13 6.60 -2.43
C VAL A 177 -17.70 7.91 -1.78
N THR A 178 -16.42 7.99 -1.45
CA THR A 178 -15.81 9.26 -1.07
C THR A 178 -15.72 10.17 -2.30
N VAL A 179 -16.22 11.41 -2.18
CA VAL A 179 -16.11 12.41 -3.24
C VAL A 179 -14.69 12.95 -3.29
N ILE A 180 -14.10 12.94 -4.48
CA ILE A 180 -12.82 13.56 -4.79
C ILE A 180 -13.07 14.48 -5.98
N ALA A 181 -13.34 15.76 -5.70
CA ALA A 181 -13.76 16.71 -6.72
C ALA A 181 -13.46 18.17 -6.35
N GLY A 182 -13.38 19.03 -7.36
CA GLY A 182 -13.24 20.48 -7.22
C GLY A 182 -14.13 21.23 -8.21
N VAL A 183 -14.72 22.33 -7.77
CA VAL A 183 -15.59 23.19 -8.58
C VAL A 183 -15.15 24.65 -8.46
N ARG A 184 -15.18 25.37 -9.58
CA ARG A 184 -15.00 26.81 -9.65
C ARG A 184 -16.26 27.44 -10.23
N VAL A 185 -16.78 28.45 -9.54
CA VAL A 185 -18.00 29.15 -9.92
C VAL A 185 -17.68 30.62 -10.10
N ARG A 186 -17.99 31.14 -11.28
CA ARG A 186 -17.88 32.57 -11.59
C ARG A 186 -19.17 33.26 -11.15
N TYR A 187 -19.02 34.30 -10.33
CA TYR A 187 -20.14 35.10 -9.83
C TYR A 187 -19.86 36.59 -9.97
N THR A 188 -20.94 37.36 -10.06
CA THR A 188 -20.86 38.83 -10.15
C THR A 188 -20.76 39.42 -8.76
N VAL A 189 -19.72 40.22 -8.53
CA VAL A 189 -19.55 41.01 -7.31
C VAL A 189 -20.25 42.34 -7.51
N ASP A 190 -21.10 42.70 -6.55
CA ASP A 190 -21.76 44.00 -6.48
C ASP A 190 -21.92 44.36 -4.99
N ALA A 191 -20.93 45.09 -4.46
CA ALA A 191 -20.85 45.40 -3.03
C ALA A 191 -20.47 46.86 -2.80
N GLU A 192 -21.08 47.46 -1.77
CA GLU A 192 -20.78 48.83 -1.35
C GLU A 192 -19.94 48.82 -0.07
N TYR A 193 -18.82 49.56 -0.11
CA TYR A 193 -17.91 49.68 1.01
C TYR A 193 -17.81 51.15 1.45
N ALA A 194 -17.87 51.38 2.76
CA ALA A 194 -17.71 52.70 3.34
C ALA A 194 -16.23 53.12 3.37
N GLY A 195 -15.95 54.41 3.16
CA GLY A 195 -14.60 54.99 3.30
C GLY A 195 -13.98 55.47 1.99
N SER A 196 -12.64 55.41 1.91
CA SER A 196 -11.88 55.82 0.72
C SER A 196 -11.89 54.71 -0.33
N GLU A 197 -11.64 55.08 -1.59
CA GLU A 197 -11.60 54.15 -2.72
C GLU A 197 -10.58 53.02 -2.49
N ALA A 198 -9.38 53.38 -2.01
CA ALA A 198 -8.33 52.41 -1.72
C ALA A 198 -8.72 51.41 -0.61
N TYR A 199 -9.51 51.87 0.38
CA TYR A 199 -10.00 50.98 1.44
C TYR A 199 -11.10 50.06 0.93
N ALA A 200 -12.04 50.58 0.13
CA ALA A 200 -13.09 49.80 -0.52
C ALA A 200 -12.52 48.69 -1.42
N LEU A 201 -11.50 49.02 -2.21
CA LEU A 201 -10.79 48.05 -3.05
C LEU A 201 -10.09 46.97 -2.22
N ALA A 202 -9.32 47.38 -1.21
CA ALA A 202 -8.62 46.43 -0.35
C ALA A 202 -9.59 45.47 0.33
N GLN A 203 -10.74 45.97 0.78
CA GLN A 203 -11.76 45.14 1.41
C GLN A 203 -12.42 44.18 0.41
N ALA A 204 -12.74 44.64 -0.80
CA ALA A 204 -13.28 43.78 -1.85
C ALA A 204 -12.33 42.64 -2.23
N TYR A 205 -11.01 42.90 -2.31
CA TYR A 205 -10.01 41.86 -2.55
C TYR A 205 -9.89 40.86 -1.39
N LEU A 206 -10.07 41.31 -0.15
CA LEU A 206 -10.07 40.42 1.02
C LEU A 206 -11.31 39.52 1.05
N ASP A 207 -12.47 40.06 0.68
CA ASP A 207 -13.74 39.34 0.78
C ASP A 207 -13.97 38.37 -0.40
N HIS A 208 -13.53 38.75 -1.61
CA HIS A 208 -13.84 38.02 -2.85
C HIS A 208 -12.61 37.42 -3.56
N GLY A 209 -11.39 37.73 -3.13
CA GLY A 209 -10.16 37.32 -3.79
C GLY A 209 -9.90 38.12 -5.07
N GLU A 210 -9.40 37.48 -6.12
CA GLU A 210 -9.16 38.14 -7.41
C GLU A 210 -10.49 38.47 -8.11
N ILE A 211 -10.64 39.75 -8.46
CA ILE A 211 -11.81 40.29 -9.17
C ILE A 211 -11.37 40.72 -10.58
N GLU A 212 -11.96 40.13 -11.60
CA GLU A 212 -11.81 40.48 -13.01
C GLU A 212 -12.82 41.58 -13.40
N GLY A 213 -12.44 42.47 -14.34
CA GLY A 213 -13.34 43.50 -14.85
C GLY A 213 -13.79 44.53 -13.80
N LEU A 214 -12.92 44.84 -12.84
CA LEU A 214 -13.24 45.68 -11.70
C LEU A 214 -13.60 47.12 -12.11
N LEU A 215 -14.73 47.60 -11.61
CA LEU A 215 -15.23 48.96 -11.76
C LEU A 215 -15.56 49.54 -10.38
N THR A 216 -15.12 50.77 -10.12
CA THR A 216 -15.43 51.52 -8.90
C THR A 216 -16.33 52.69 -9.23
N GLU A 217 -17.46 52.78 -8.55
CA GLU A 217 -18.36 53.93 -8.63
C GLU A 217 -18.46 54.61 -7.27
N LYS A 218 -18.36 55.94 -7.26
CA LYS A 218 -18.47 56.71 -6.03
C LYS A 218 -19.94 56.86 -5.63
N THR A 219 -20.31 56.28 -4.49
CA THR A 219 -21.61 56.44 -3.86
C THR A 219 -21.58 57.50 -2.76
N GLY A 220 -22.74 58.00 -2.33
CA GLY A 220 -22.84 59.14 -1.39
C GLY A 220 -22.12 58.93 -0.04
N THR A 221 -21.93 57.67 0.37
CA THR A 221 -21.34 57.28 1.68
C THR A 221 -20.09 56.40 1.53
N GLY A 222 -19.62 56.13 0.31
CA GLY A 222 -18.56 55.17 0.06
C GLY A 222 -18.28 54.91 -1.41
N TRP A 223 -17.91 53.68 -1.73
CA TRP A 223 -17.60 53.23 -3.08
C TRP A 223 -18.27 51.89 -3.35
N ARG A 224 -18.95 51.79 -4.48
CA ARG A 224 -19.50 50.56 -5.02
C ARG A 224 -18.44 49.89 -5.89
N VAL A 225 -18.14 48.64 -5.61
CA VAL A 225 -17.21 47.81 -6.38
C VAL A 225 -18.02 46.78 -7.15
N THR A 226 -17.90 46.79 -8.47
CA THR A 226 -18.52 45.79 -9.35
C THR A 226 -17.46 45.05 -10.15
N GLY A 227 -17.70 43.77 -10.43
CA GLY A 227 -16.78 42.92 -11.19
C GLY A 227 -17.20 41.46 -11.20
N GLU A 228 -16.32 40.59 -11.68
CA GLU A 228 -16.51 39.14 -11.66
C GLU A 228 -15.45 38.48 -10.78
N ALA A 229 -15.85 37.57 -9.90
CA ALA A 229 -14.93 36.83 -9.03
C ALA A 229 -15.14 35.32 -9.16
N LEU A 230 -14.15 34.56 -8.70
CA LEU A 230 -14.17 33.10 -8.72
C LEU A 230 -14.27 32.53 -7.31
N ALA A 231 -15.35 31.80 -7.04
CA ALA A 231 -15.50 31.01 -5.83
C ALA A 231 -15.04 29.57 -6.09
N CYS A 232 -14.08 29.08 -5.29
CA CYS A 232 -13.56 27.73 -5.39
C CYS A 232 -14.04 26.89 -4.21
N ALA A 233 -14.48 25.65 -4.48
CA ALA A 233 -14.69 24.63 -3.47
C ALA A 233 -14.06 23.32 -3.91
N ALA A 234 -13.37 22.65 -3.00
CA ALA A 234 -12.76 21.34 -3.24
C ALA A 234 -13.04 20.41 -2.07
N LEU A 235 -13.26 19.14 -2.38
CA LEU A 235 -13.45 18.09 -1.40
C LEU A 235 -12.50 16.94 -1.74
N ASN A 236 -11.57 16.66 -0.82
CA ASN A 236 -10.52 15.65 -0.93
C ASN A 236 -9.62 15.76 -2.20
N LEU A 237 -9.66 16.89 -2.89
CA LEU A 237 -8.81 17.22 -4.02
C LEU A 237 -7.64 18.07 -3.49
N GLY A 238 -6.44 17.48 -3.46
CA GLY A 238 -5.21 18.13 -2.98
C GLY A 238 -4.59 19.08 -3.99
#